data_AF-A0A2D3VV29-F1
#
_entry.id   AF-A0A2D3VV29-F1
#
_cell.length_a   1.000
_cell.length_b   1.000
_cell.length_c   1.000
_cell.angle_alpha   90.00
_cell.angle_beta   90.00
_cell.angle_gamma   90.00
#
_symmetry.space_group_name_H-M   'P 1'
#
loop_
_entity.id
_entity.type
_entity.pdbx_description
1 polymer ?
#
loop_
_entity_poly.entity_id
_entity_poly.type
_entity_poly.pdbx_seq_one_letter_code
_entity_poly.pdbx_strand_id
1 'polypeptide(L)'
;MNLYGVLAVGIILSIIFHFIGVYAKARNIVWTMIALMWAASIGFALNEISPKGYVYISKIQGRYGDVDMQIEKAMPQITLYEMLSIKKNYDRHEPTSH
;
A
#
# COMPACT_ATOMS: atom_id res chain seq x y z
N MET A 1 -2.83 11.87 9.30
CA MET A 1 -2.61 12.42 7.93
C MET A 1 -3.76 11.97 7.06
N ASN A 2 -4.40 12.88 6.33
CA ASN A 2 -5.49 12.56 5.40
C ASN A 2 -4.92 12.35 3.98
N LEU A 3 -5.47 11.41 3.21
CA LEU A 3 -5.04 11.13 1.83
C LEU A 3 -5.00 12.40 0.98
N TYR A 4 -6.04 13.23 1.09
CA TYR A 4 -6.12 14.53 0.42
C TYR A 4 -4.99 15.48 0.82
N GLY A 5 -4.54 15.43 2.07
CA GLY A 5 -3.42 16.24 2.54
C GLY A 5 -2.09 15.81 1.93
N VAL A 6 -1.85 14.50 1.83
CA VAL A 6 -0.63 13.95 1.20
C VAL A 6 -0.61 14.27 -0.30
N LEU A 7 -1.75 14.13 -0.98
CA LEU A 7 -1.91 14.48 -2.39
C LEU A 7 -1.66 15.97 -2.65
N ALA A 8 -2.22 16.85 -1.81
CA ALA A 8 -2.01 18.30 -1.91
C ALA A 8 -0.52 18.67 -1.77
N VAL A 9 0.18 18.09 -0.78
CA VAL A 9 1.63 18.29 -0.60
C VAL A 9 2.42 17.78 -1.80
N GLY A 10 2.10 16.59 -2.32
CA GLY A 10 2.75 16.02 -3.50
C GLY A 10 2.61 16.88 -4.75
N ILE A 11 1.43 17.48 -4.96
CA ILE A 11 1.17 18.41 -6.07
C ILE A 11 1.99 19.70 -5.90
N ILE A 12 1.97 20.30 -4.69
CA ILE A 12 2.74 21.53 -4.40
C ILE A 12 4.24 21.30 -4.64
N LEU A 13 4.79 20.19 -4.14
CA LEU A 13 6.18 19.83 -4.37
C LEU A 13 6.48 19.64 -5.86
N SER A 14 5.60 18.97 -6.61
CA SER A 14 5.78 18.79 -8.06
C SER A 14 5.85 20.13 -8.80
N ILE A 15 5.03 21.11 -8.40
CA ILE A 15 5.05 22.47 -8.97
C ILE A 15 6.36 23.18 -8.61
N ILE A 16 6.83 23.10 -7.35
CA ILE A 16 8.10 23.70 -6.94
C ILE A 16 9.27 23.12 -7.76
N PHE A 17 9.34 21.79 -7.87
CA PHE A 17 10.39 21.12 -8.65
C PHE A 17 10.31 21.45 -10.14
N HIS A 18 9.13 21.70 -10.70
CA HIS A 18 9.00 22.18 -12.07
C HIS A 18 9.79 23.48 -12.29
N PHE A 19 9.60 24.49 -11.44
CA PHE A 19 10.29 25.77 -11.57
C PHE A 19 11.80 25.64 -11.34
N ILE A 20 12.22 24.84 -10.36
CA ILE A 20 13.64 24.55 -10.11
C ILE A 20 14.29 23.88 -11.33
N GLY A 21 13.60 22.90 -11.94
CA GLY A 21 14.08 22.18 -13.12
C GLY A 21 14.20 23.09 -14.35
N VAL A 22 13.27 24.04 -14.53
CA VAL A 22 13.35 25.05 -15.59
C VAL A 22 14.53 25.99 -15.35
N TYR A 23 14.70 26.50 -14.13
CA TYR A 23 15.81 27.39 -13.77
C TYR A 23 17.19 26.73 -13.93
N ALA A 24 17.31 25.47 -13.53
CA ALA A 24 18.55 24.69 -13.64
C ALA A 24 18.82 24.13 -15.06
N LYS A 25 17.98 24.45 -16.07
CA LYS A 25 18.01 23.84 -17.42
C LYS A 25 17.97 22.30 -17.42
N ALA A 26 17.45 21.69 -16.36
CA ALA A 26 17.37 20.24 -16.16
C ALA A 26 15.94 19.70 -16.27
N ARG A 27 15.05 20.44 -16.97
CA ARG A 27 13.60 20.17 -17.07
C ARG A 27 13.27 18.69 -17.34
N ASN A 28 13.94 18.06 -18.31
CA ASN A 28 13.65 16.69 -18.70
C ASN A 28 13.99 15.69 -17.58
N ILE A 29 15.12 15.88 -16.89
CA ILE A 29 15.55 15.00 -15.78
C ILE A 29 14.58 15.10 -14.61
N VAL A 30 14.19 16.32 -14.25
CA VAL A 30 13.26 16.57 -13.15
C VAL A 30 11.89 15.96 -13.44
N TRP A 31 11.38 16.11 -14.66
CA TRP A 31 10.11 15.48 -15.06
C TRP A 31 10.15 13.96 -15.01
N THR A 32 11.24 13.34 -15.48
CA THR A 32 11.42 11.89 -15.38
C THR A 32 11.42 11.44 -13.92
N MET A 33 12.10 12.17 -13.03
CA MET A 33 12.11 11.86 -11.59
C MET A 33 10.74 12.01 -10.94
N ILE A 34 10.00 13.07 -11.26
CA ILE A 34 8.62 13.27 -10.77
C ILE A 34 7.73 12.12 -11.24
N ALA A 35 7.81 11.71 -12.51
CA ALA A 35 7.01 10.61 -13.04
C ALA A 35 7.32 9.28 -12.33
N LEU A 36 8.60 8.98 -12.09
CA LEU A 36 9.01 7.78 -11.34
C LEU A 36 8.52 7.81 -9.90
N MET A 37 8.60 8.97 -9.24
CA MET A 37 8.12 9.14 -7.86
C MET A 37 6.61 8.91 -7.75
N TRP A 38 5.83 9.45 -8.69
CA TRP A 38 4.38 9.21 -8.73
C TRP A 38 4.05 7.76 -9.05
N ALA A 39 4.74 7.12 -10.01
CA ALA A 39 4.54 5.71 -10.34
C ALA A 39 4.84 4.80 -9.14
N ALA A 40 5.93 5.05 -8.42
CA ALA A 40 6.26 4.32 -7.19
C ALA A 40 5.20 4.54 -6.10
N SER A 41 4.78 5.78 -5.87
CA SER A 41 3.79 6.12 -4.84
C SER A 41 2.43 5.44 -5.10
N ILE A 42 1.96 5.46 -6.35
CA ILE A 42 0.73 4.79 -6.76
C ILE A 42 0.88 3.26 -6.65
N GLY A 43 2.02 2.71 -7.08
CA GLY A 43 2.30 1.29 -6.95
C GLY A 43 2.32 0.80 -5.50
N PHE A 44 2.89 1.58 -4.58
CA PHE A 44 2.85 1.29 -3.15
C PHE A 44 1.42 1.34 -2.59
N ALA A 45 0.67 2.40 -2.90
CA ALA A 45 -0.71 2.54 -2.44
C ALA A 45 -1.61 1.38 -2.93
N LEU A 46 -1.43 0.93 -4.19
CA LEU A 46 -2.16 -0.21 -4.74
C LEU A 46 -1.71 -1.55 -4.17
N ASN A 47 -0.42 -1.71 -3.83
CA ASN A 47 0.07 -2.91 -3.15
C ASN A 47 -0.44 -3.02 -1.72
N GLU A 48 -0.68 -1.89 -1.06
CA GLU A 48 -1.18 -1.86 0.31
C GLU A 48 -2.61 -2.41 0.39
N ILE A 49 -3.44 -2.17 -0.63
CA ILE A 49 -4.78 -2.76 -0.77
C ILE A 49 -4.70 -4.00 -1.66
N SER A 50 -4.35 -5.15 -1.08
CA SER A 50 -4.07 -6.36 -1.87
C SER A 50 -5.34 -7.14 -2.25
N PRO A 51 -5.77 -7.19 -3.54
CA PRO A 51 -6.86 -8.05 -3.98
C PRO A 51 -6.56 -9.55 -3.73
N LYS A 52 -5.28 -9.94 -3.80
CA LYS A 52 -4.83 -11.29 -3.44
C LYS A 52 -5.04 -11.58 -1.95
N GLY A 53 -4.96 -10.54 -1.12
CA GLY A 53 -5.27 -10.59 0.30
C GLY A 53 -6.68 -11.10 0.54
N TYR A 54 -7.68 -10.41 -0.03
CA TYR A 54 -9.09 -10.82 0.08
C TYR A 54 -9.35 -12.25 -0.41
N VAL A 55 -8.72 -12.67 -1.52
CA VAL A 55 -8.85 -14.04 -2.02
C VAL A 55 -8.31 -15.06 -1.01
N TYR A 56 -7.15 -14.81 -0.40
CA TYR A 56 -6.62 -15.73 0.61
C TYR A 56 -7.45 -15.71 1.89
N ILE A 57 -7.89 -14.54 2.37
CA ILE A 57 -8.78 -14.42 3.53
C ILE A 57 -10.05 -15.25 3.33
N SER A 58 -10.68 -15.18 2.15
CA SER A 58 -11.87 -15.98 1.84
C SER A 58 -11.65 -17.51 1.91
N LYS A 59 -10.40 -17.98 1.73
CA LYS A 59 -10.07 -19.41 1.81
C LYS A 59 -9.86 -19.89 3.24
N ILE A 60 -9.39 -19.02 4.12
CA ILE A 60 -9.05 -19.35 5.51
C ILE A 60 -10.16 -18.96 6.50
N GLN A 61 -11.09 -18.10 6.09
CA GLN A 61 -12.21 -17.66 6.92
C GLN A 61 -13.10 -18.85 7.33
N GLY A 62 -13.55 -18.87 8.58
CA GLY A 62 -14.35 -19.95 9.16
C GLY A 62 -13.54 -21.15 9.67
N ARG A 63 -12.21 -21.14 9.52
CA ARG A 63 -11.33 -22.23 9.98
C ARG A 63 -11.02 -22.16 11.47
N TYR A 64 -10.75 -20.95 11.98
CA TYR A 64 -10.32 -20.71 13.35
C TYR A 64 -10.91 -19.40 13.88
N GLY A 65 -11.54 -19.43 15.05
CA GLY A 65 -12.28 -18.29 15.59
C GLY A 65 -11.41 -17.07 15.94
N ASP A 66 -10.15 -17.27 16.34
CA ASP A 66 -9.21 -16.19 16.63
C ASP A 66 -8.66 -15.53 15.34
N VAL A 67 -8.57 -16.29 14.26
CA VAL A 67 -8.23 -15.79 12.92
C VAL A 67 -9.40 -14.98 12.37
N ASP A 68 -10.62 -15.50 12.47
CA ASP A 68 -11.84 -14.80 12.03
C ASP A 68 -12.06 -13.49 12.76
N MET A 69 -11.77 -13.44 14.06
CA MET A 69 -11.84 -12.20 14.84
C MET A 69 -10.83 -11.14 14.36
N GLN A 70 -9.66 -11.54 13.87
CA GLN A 70 -8.71 -10.60 13.26
C GLN A 70 -9.17 -10.14 11.88
N ILE A 71 -9.77 -11.04 11.09
CA ILE A 71 -10.34 -10.71 9.78
C ILE A 71 -11.46 -9.68 9.94
N GLU A 72 -12.38 -9.90 10.89
CA GLU A 72 -13.49 -8.99 11.16
C GLU A 72 -13.01 -7.59 11.57
N LYS A 73 -11.92 -7.51 12.35
CA LYS A 73 -11.30 -6.24 12.76
C LYS A 73 -10.61 -5.50 11.61
N ALA A 74 -10.10 -6.22 10.61
CA ALA A 74 -9.39 -5.66 9.46
C ALA A 74 -10.31 -5.30 8.29
N MET A 75 -11.54 -5.82 8.25
CA MET A 75 -12.53 -5.42 7.25
C MET A 75 -13.05 -3.99 7.52
N PRO A 76 -13.42 -3.22 6.47
CA PRO A 76 -13.53 -3.60 5.06
C PRO A 76 -12.25 -3.43 4.22
N GLN A 77 -11.18 -2.87 4.78
CA GLN A 77 -9.94 -2.57 4.06
C GLN A 77 -8.76 -3.30 4.68
N ILE A 78 -8.39 -4.45 4.10
CA ILE A 78 -7.26 -5.24 4.57
C ILE A 78 -5.96 -4.73 3.94
N THR A 79 -5.10 -4.17 4.77
CA THR A 79 -3.76 -3.74 4.37
C THR A 79 -2.80 -4.93 4.25
N LEU A 80 -1.67 -4.75 3.55
CA LEU A 80 -0.62 -5.77 3.47
C LEU A 80 -0.11 -6.20 4.86
N TYR A 81 -0.03 -5.28 5.83
CA TYR A 81 0.42 -5.57 7.19
C TYR A 81 -0.59 -6.45 7.95
N GLU A 82 -1.86 -6.10 7.89
CA GLU A 82 -2.93 -6.90 8.49
C GLU A 82 -3.00 -8.28 7.84
N MET A 83 -2.83 -8.34 6.52
CA MET A 83 -2.76 -9.59 5.77
C MET A 83 -1.64 -10.50 6.26
N LEU A 84 -0.42 -9.97 6.47
CA LEU A 84 0.71 -10.72 7.01
C LEU A 84 0.46 -11.16 8.46
N SER A 85 -0.17 -10.31 9.26
CA SER A 85 -0.56 -10.63 10.64
C SER A 85 -1.58 -11.78 10.69
N ILE A 86 -2.62 -11.72 9.86
CA ILE A 86 -3.65 -12.75 9.76
C ILE A 86 -3.04 -14.07 9.29
N LYS A 87 -2.19 -14.04 8.25
CA LYS A 87 -1.46 -15.22 7.78
C LYS A 87 -0.61 -15.83 8.89
N LYS A 88 0.17 -15.00 9.60
CA LYS A 88 0.98 -15.46 10.73
C LYS A 88 0.13 -16.09 11.83
N ASN A 89 -1.07 -15.56 12.08
CA ASN A 89 -1.97 -16.16 13.05
C ASN A 89 -2.49 -17.52 12.59
N TYR A 90 -2.91 -17.62 11.33
CA TYR A 90 -3.35 -18.88 10.72
C TYR A 90 -2.26 -19.96 10.74
N ASP A 91 -1.03 -19.58 10.36
CA ASP A 91 0.14 -20.49 10.33
C ASP A 91 0.51 -21.03 11.74
N ARG A 92 0.01 -20.45 12.84
CA ARG A 92 0.19 -21.04 14.18
C ARG A 92 -0.66 -22.28 14.40
N HIS A 93 -1.80 -22.37 13.73
CA HIS A 93 -2.72 -23.51 13.83
C HIS A 93 -2.42 -24.56 12.76
N GLU A 94 -1.98 -24.12 11.58
CA GLU A 94 -1.43 -24.98 10.53
C GLU A 94 -0.01 -24.53 10.16
N PRO A 95 1.01 -24.97 10.91
CA PRO A 95 2.39 -24.65 10.56
C PRO A 95 2.69 -25.24 9.19
N THR A 96 2.72 -24.39 8.17
CA THR A 96 3.27 -24.75 6.86
C THR A 96 4.73 -25.12 7.08
N SER A 97 5.03 -26.41 7.02
CA SER A 97 6.39 -26.94 7.02
C SER A 97 7.11 -26.40 5.79
N HIS A 98 7.93 -25.37 5.99
CA HIS A 98 8.98 -25.00 5.05
C HIS A 98 10.17 -25.93 5.20
#